data_AF-A0A6J1EZD6-F1
#
_entry.id   AF-A0A6J1EZD6-F1
#
_cell.length_a   1.000
_cell.length_b   1.000
_cell.length_c   1.000
_cell.angle_alpha   90.00
_cell.angle_beta   90.00
_cell.angle_gamma   90.00
#
_symmetry.space_group_name_H-M   'P 1'
#
loop_
_entity.id
_entity.type
_entity.pdbx_description
1 polymer ?
#
loop_
_entity_poly.entity_id
_entity_poly.type
_entity_poly.pdbx_seq_one_letter_code
_entity_poly.pdbx_strand_id
1 'polypeptide(L)'
;MASPLPILLLLALYCSSVCGEELEGQGVTQAFQCFDNNLIYYGCESAYRLNPTGNLNVPLEATNLFCNGPCLIETQLLLNCLDHAFHNFLFYNKATVPDIQNALRAGCSYSTQRGNFNPGYFMQGEISKGHTLQKWVTLYYLFSLIGCCFFIL
;
A
#
# COMPACT_ATOMS: atom_id res chain seq x y z
N MET A 1 -17.94 46.02 -6.30
CA MET A 1 -18.33 44.85 -7.11
C MET A 1 -17.22 43.82 -7.02
N ALA A 2 -17.30 42.92 -6.04
CA ALA A 2 -16.31 41.85 -5.87
C ALA A 2 -16.46 40.88 -7.04
N SER A 3 -15.37 40.62 -7.76
CA SER A 3 -15.36 39.64 -8.84
C SER A 3 -15.70 38.26 -8.25
N PRO A 4 -16.51 37.42 -8.92
CA PRO A 4 -16.87 36.08 -8.44
C PRO A 4 -15.76 35.03 -8.63
N LEU A 5 -14.69 35.41 -9.35
CA LEU A 5 -13.53 34.57 -9.65
C LEU A 5 -12.84 33.92 -8.42
N PRO A 6 -12.58 34.64 -7.30
CA PRO A 6 -11.90 34.07 -6.14
C PRO A 6 -12.83 33.13 -5.35
N ILE A 7 -14.14 33.36 -5.36
CA ILE A 7 -15.13 32.46 -4.73
C ILE A 7 -15.22 31.16 -5.52
N LEU A 8 -15.20 31.24 -6.85
CA LEU A 8 -15.20 30.07 -7.73
C LEU A 8 -13.91 29.25 -7.57
N LEU A 9 -12.76 29.90 -7.38
CA LEU A 9 -11.48 29.25 -7.07
C LEU A 9 -11.48 28.59 -5.69
N LEU A 10 -12.08 29.22 -4.68
CA LEU A 10 -12.23 28.66 -3.33
C LEU A 10 -13.13 27.41 -3.33
N LEU A 11 -14.22 27.43 -4.10
CA LEU A 11 -15.10 26.27 -4.26
C LEU A 11 -14.42 25.14 -5.05
N ALA A 12 -13.61 25.47 -6.06
CA ALA A 12 -12.83 24.47 -6.80
C ALA A 12 -11.76 23.79 -5.92
N LEU A 13 -11.06 24.56 -5.08
CA LEU A 13 -10.09 24.04 -4.11
C LEU A 13 -10.75 23.21 -2.99
N TYR A 14 -11.96 23.61 -2.56
CA TYR A 14 -12.75 22.85 -1.61
C TYR A 14 -13.29 21.54 -2.23
N CYS A 15 -13.66 21.56 -3.52
CA CYS A 15 -14.12 20.37 -4.25
C CYS A 15 -12.98 19.34 -4.43
N SER A 16 -11.73 19.79 -4.60
CA SER A 16 -10.57 18.88 -4.60
C SER A 16 -10.29 18.21 -3.25
N SER A 17 -10.89 18.69 -2.14
CA SER A 17 -10.85 17.97 -0.86
C SER A 17 -12.02 17.01 -0.63
N VAL A 18 -13.09 17.10 -1.44
CA VAL A 18 -14.33 16.31 -1.31
C VAL A 18 -14.50 15.28 -2.44
N CYS A 19 -13.59 15.23 -3.42
CA CYS A 19 -13.43 14.07 -4.31
C CYS A 19 -12.24 13.20 -3.84
N GLY A 20 -12.20 12.94 -2.54
CA GLY A 20 -11.47 11.82 -1.97
C GLY A 20 -12.49 10.80 -1.47
N GLU A 21 -13.41 10.37 -2.34
CA GLU A 21 -14.18 9.17 -2.02
C GLU A 21 -13.19 8.02 -1.93
N GLU A 22 -13.03 7.57 -0.69
CA GLU A 22 -12.38 6.37 -0.26
C GLU A 22 -12.84 5.18 -1.10
N LEU A 23 -12.11 4.91 -2.18
CA LEU A 23 -12.28 3.69 -2.95
C LEU A 23 -11.51 2.53 -2.29
N GLU A 24 -11.41 2.52 -0.96
CA GLU A 24 -10.89 1.36 -0.21
C GLU A 24 -11.79 0.13 -0.42
N GLY A 25 -13.04 0.29 -0.85
CA GLY A 25 -13.95 -0.82 -1.15
C GLY A 25 -13.72 -1.53 -2.50
N GLN A 26 -13.26 -0.81 -3.54
CA GLN A 26 -13.20 -1.39 -4.89
C GLN A 26 -11.91 -2.20 -5.12
N GLY A 27 -10.80 -1.82 -4.46
CA GLY A 27 -9.57 -2.63 -4.45
C GLY A 27 -9.72 -3.95 -3.68
N VAL A 28 -10.44 -3.94 -2.55
CA VAL A 28 -10.67 -5.14 -1.73
C VAL A 28 -11.52 -6.18 -2.48
N THR A 29 -12.54 -5.74 -3.21
CA THR A 29 -13.46 -6.66 -3.90
C THR A 29 -12.84 -7.30 -5.15
N GLN A 30 -11.96 -6.59 -5.84
CA GLN A 30 -11.27 -7.11 -7.03
C GLN A 30 -10.04 -7.95 -6.66
N ALA A 31 -9.31 -7.63 -5.58
CA ALA A 31 -8.16 -8.44 -5.14
C ALA A 31 -8.54 -9.85 -4.72
N PHE A 32 -9.78 -10.04 -4.25
CA PHE A 32 -10.35 -11.36 -4.03
C PHE A 32 -10.27 -12.27 -5.25
N GLN A 33 -10.27 -11.75 -6.48
CA GLN A 33 -10.13 -12.58 -7.69
C GLN A 33 -8.77 -13.26 -7.77
N CYS A 34 -7.70 -12.63 -7.29
CA CYS A 34 -6.37 -13.26 -7.25
C CYS A 34 -6.29 -14.35 -6.17
N PHE A 35 -6.93 -14.13 -5.01
CA PHE A 35 -6.95 -15.12 -3.92
C PHE A 35 -7.92 -16.29 -4.16
N ASP A 36 -9.04 -16.04 -4.84
CA ASP A 36 -10.08 -17.03 -5.18
C ASP A 36 -9.74 -17.79 -6.48
N ASN A 37 -8.62 -17.45 -7.12
CA ASN A 37 -8.13 -18.17 -8.28
C ASN A 37 -7.55 -19.52 -7.87
N ASN A 38 -8.40 -20.56 -7.90
CA ASN A 38 -8.04 -21.95 -7.66
C ASN A 38 -6.93 -22.49 -8.58
N LEU A 39 -6.53 -21.76 -9.63
CA LEU A 39 -5.40 -22.13 -10.50
C LEU A 39 -4.04 -21.71 -9.93
N ILE A 40 -3.99 -20.80 -8.95
CA ILE A 40 -2.72 -20.34 -8.38
C ILE A 40 -2.20 -21.33 -7.34
N TYR A 41 -3.09 -21.82 -6.46
CA TYR A 41 -2.68 -22.69 -5.35
C TYR A 41 -3.09 -24.14 -5.56
N TYR A 42 -2.22 -24.93 -6.18
CA TYR A 42 -2.46 -26.35 -6.46
C TYR A 42 -1.61 -27.29 -5.59
N GLY A 43 -0.32 -26.98 -5.44
CA GLY A 43 0.66 -27.80 -4.74
C GLY A 43 1.09 -27.26 -3.38
N CYS A 44 0.88 -25.97 -3.07
CA CYS A 44 1.25 -25.43 -1.77
C CYS A 44 0.29 -25.85 -0.67
N GLU A 45 0.84 -26.32 0.46
CA GLU A 45 0.08 -26.60 1.67
C GLU A 45 -0.60 -25.33 2.19
N SER A 46 -1.90 -25.42 2.52
CA SER A 46 -2.73 -24.27 2.89
C SER A 46 -2.18 -23.47 4.07
N ALA A 47 -1.48 -24.13 5.00
CA ALA A 47 -0.87 -23.49 6.16
C ALA A 47 0.24 -22.49 5.80
N TYR A 48 0.91 -22.67 4.66
CA TYR A 48 2.04 -21.84 4.22
C TYR A 48 1.66 -20.82 3.13
N ARG A 49 0.42 -20.83 2.67
CA ARG A 49 -0.05 -19.90 1.62
C ARG A 49 -0.09 -18.48 2.16
N LEU A 50 0.34 -17.54 1.33
CA LEU A 50 0.08 -16.13 1.56
C LEU A 50 -1.43 -15.90 1.52
N ASN A 51 -1.94 -15.23 2.53
CA ASN A 51 -3.37 -14.92 2.66
C ASN A 51 -3.57 -13.39 2.69
N PRO A 52 -4.82 -12.91 2.65
CA PRO A 52 -5.10 -11.47 2.68
C PRO A 52 -4.59 -10.73 3.93
N THR A 53 -4.25 -11.45 5.01
CA THR A 53 -3.63 -10.82 6.20
C THR A 53 -2.21 -10.37 5.94
N GLY A 54 -1.58 -10.81 4.85
CA GLY A 54 -0.21 -10.43 4.47
C GLY A 54 0.88 -11.16 5.24
N ASN A 55 0.56 -12.30 5.88
CA ASN A 55 1.52 -13.07 6.68
C ASN A 55 1.88 -14.38 5.98
N LEU A 56 3.15 -14.76 6.06
CA LEU A 56 3.70 -16.05 5.63
C LEU A 56 4.07 -16.85 6.88
N ASN A 57 3.23 -17.83 7.23
CA ASN A 57 3.40 -18.64 8.44
C ASN A 57 4.26 -19.89 8.18
N VAL A 58 5.45 -19.69 7.62
CA VAL A 58 6.38 -20.79 7.29
C VAL A 58 7.30 -21.04 8.49
N PRO A 59 7.20 -22.20 9.16
CA PRO A 59 8.12 -22.53 10.25
C PRO A 59 9.53 -22.80 9.70
N LEU A 60 10.54 -22.65 10.56
CA LEU A 60 11.95 -22.76 10.16
C LEU A 60 12.23 -24.12 9.48
N GLU A 61 11.66 -25.19 10.02
CA GLU A 61 11.80 -26.57 9.53
C GLU A 61 11.22 -26.76 8.12
N ALA A 62 10.20 -25.98 7.75
CA ALA A 62 9.56 -26.02 6.45
C ALA A 62 10.20 -25.06 5.42
N THR A 63 11.17 -24.22 5.81
CA THR A 63 11.78 -23.21 4.94
C THR A 63 12.31 -23.81 3.63
N ASN A 64 13.01 -24.95 3.70
CA ASN A 64 13.56 -25.59 2.51
C ASN A 64 12.47 -26.17 1.61
N LEU A 65 11.40 -26.70 2.19
CA LEU A 65 10.25 -27.21 1.44
C LEU A 65 9.52 -26.05 0.73
N PHE A 66 9.33 -24.94 1.43
CA PHE A 66 8.69 -23.74 0.90
C PHE A 66 9.51 -23.14 -0.26
N CYS A 67 10.80 -22.90 -0.03
CA CYS A 67 11.66 -22.19 -0.98
C CYS A 67 12.04 -22.99 -2.22
N ASN A 68 12.03 -24.33 -2.14
CA ASN A 68 12.33 -25.21 -3.28
C ASN A 68 11.08 -25.89 -3.85
N GLY A 69 9.90 -25.54 -3.33
CA GLY A 69 8.63 -26.20 -3.64
C GLY A 69 7.63 -25.28 -4.33
N PRO A 70 6.40 -25.78 -4.53
CA PRO A 70 5.34 -25.02 -5.21
C PRO A 70 4.98 -23.74 -4.47
N CYS A 71 5.06 -23.71 -3.13
CA CYS A 71 4.66 -22.55 -2.35
C CYS A 71 5.35 -21.23 -2.74
N LEU A 72 6.65 -21.24 -3.02
CA LEU A 72 7.35 -20.02 -3.46
C LEU A 72 6.82 -19.55 -4.82
N ILE A 73 6.68 -20.48 -5.77
CA ILE A 73 6.24 -20.20 -7.15
C ILE A 73 4.79 -19.68 -7.13
N GLU A 74 3.90 -20.38 -6.44
CA GLU A 74 2.48 -20.04 -6.33
C GLU A 74 2.28 -18.69 -5.62
N THR A 75 3.07 -18.41 -4.57
CA THR A 75 3.04 -17.09 -3.92
C THR A 75 3.52 -15.99 -4.85
N GLN A 76 4.55 -16.22 -5.67
CA GLN A 76 4.99 -15.24 -6.67
C GLN A 76 3.92 -14.99 -7.74
N LEU A 77 3.20 -16.03 -8.18
CA LEU A 77 2.07 -15.88 -9.11
C LEU A 77 0.94 -15.05 -8.52
N LEU A 78 0.58 -15.28 -7.25
CA LEU A 78 -0.39 -14.46 -6.53
C LEU A 78 0.06 -12.99 -6.49
N LEU A 79 1.31 -12.72 -6.09
CA LEU A 79 1.84 -11.37 -5.99
C LEU A 79 1.86 -10.66 -7.36
N ASN A 80 2.20 -11.36 -8.44
CA ASN A 80 2.14 -10.82 -9.79
C ASN A 80 0.70 -10.50 -10.23
N CYS A 81 -0.27 -11.33 -9.86
CA CYS A 81 -1.69 -11.04 -10.09
C CYS A 81 -2.10 -9.74 -9.38
N LEU A 82 -1.71 -9.58 -8.11
CA LEU A 82 -2.02 -8.39 -7.33
C LEU A 82 -1.38 -7.13 -7.91
N ASP A 83 -0.10 -7.20 -8.30
CA ASP A 83 0.64 -6.04 -8.84
C ASP A 83 0.09 -5.56 -10.19
N HIS A 84 -0.32 -6.50 -11.05
CA HIS A 84 -0.90 -6.17 -12.35
C HIS A 84 -2.36 -5.69 -12.28
N ALA A 85 -3.14 -6.21 -11.32
CA ALA A 85 -4.56 -5.87 -11.19
C ALA A 85 -4.82 -4.64 -10.32
N PHE A 86 -3.92 -4.32 -9.37
CA PHE A 86 -4.13 -3.26 -8.38
C PHE A 86 -2.91 -2.35 -8.27
N HIS A 87 -3.11 -1.06 -8.56
CA HIS A 87 -2.15 -0.05 -8.18
C HIS A 87 -2.12 0.11 -6.66
N ASN A 88 -0.97 -0.15 -6.04
CA ASN A 88 -0.71 0.01 -4.60
C ASN A 88 -1.57 -0.90 -3.70
N PHE A 89 -1.69 -2.18 -4.04
CA PHE A 89 -2.36 -3.15 -3.18
C PHE A 89 -1.75 -3.17 -1.77
N LEU A 90 -2.62 -3.13 -0.75
CA LEU A 90 -2.26 -3.26 0.64
C LEU A 90 -2.91 -4.49 1.26
N PHE A 91 -2.09 -5.32 1.90
CA PHE A 91 -2.56 -6.40 2.76
C PHE A 91 -3.14 -5.84 4.07
N TYR A 92 -3.87 -6.65 4.85
CA TYR A 92 -4.44 -6.15 6.11
C TYR A 92 -3.38 -5.72 7.14
N ASN A 93 -2.20 -6.34 7.13
CA ASN A 93 -1.06 -5.89 7.94
C ASN A 93 -0.34 -4.66 7.37
N LYS A 94 -0.93 -4.00 6.36
CA LYS A 94 -0.41 -2.82 5.65
C LYS A 94 0.85 -3.08 4.81
N ALA A 95 1.16 -4.35 4.54
CA ALA A 95 2.20 -4.69 3.57
C ALA A 95 1.82 -4.25 2.16
N THR A 96 2.81 -3.82 1.40
CA THR A 96 2.73 -3.73 -0.05
C THR A 96 3.20 -5.05 -0.68
N VAL A 97 2.89 -5.28 -1.96
CA VAL A 97 3.44 -6.41 -2.72
C VAL A 97 4.98 -6.44 -2.67
N PRO A 98 5.71 -5.33 -2.87
CA PRO A 98 7.16 -5.27 -2.66
C PRO A 98 7.64 -5.73 -1.28
N ASP A 99 6.93 -5.39 -0.20
CA ASP A 99 7.31 -5.81 1.15
C ASP A 99 7.27 -7.33 1.30
N ILE A 100 6.23 -7.97 0.76
CA ILE A 100 6.14 -9.45 0.73
C ILE A 100 7.23 -10.05 -0.15
N GLN A 101 7.50 -9.47 -1.32
CA GLN A 101 8.57 -9.96 -2.22
C GLN A 101 9.95 -9.89 -1.54
N ASN A 102 10.21 -8.84 -0.77
CA ASN A 102 11.44 -8.69 0.00
C ASN A 102 11.53 -9.73 1.13
N ALA A 103 10.41 -9.99 1.82
CA ALA A 103 10.34 -11.07 2.81
C ALA A 103 10.62 -12.45 2.21
N LEU A 104 10.07 -12.76 1.02
CA LEU A 104 10.37 -13.99 0.30
C LEU A 104 11.85 -14.08 -0.07
N ARG A 105 12.44 -12.98 -0.57
CA ARG A 105 13.86 -12.94 -0.95
C ARG A 105 14.76 -13.17 0.27
N ALA A 106 14.46 -12.53 1.39
CA ALA A 106 15.21 -12.70 2.64
C ALA A 106 15.06 -14.13 3.18
N GLY A 107 13.83 -14.61 3.34
CA GLY A 107 13.51 -15.94 3.87
C GLY A 107 14.06 -17.09 3.02
N CYS A 108 14.13 -16.94 1.70
CA CYS A 108 14.70 -17.95 0.80
C CYS A 108 16.17 -17.73 0.42
N SER A 109 16.83 -16.68 0.94
CA SER A 109 18.25 -16.44 0.70
C SER A 109 19.15 -17.49 1.37
N TYR A 110 20.45 -17.43 1.06
CA TYR A 110 21.51 -18.15 1.77
C TYR A 110 22.16 -17.32 2.89
N SER A 111 21.45 -16.30 3.39
CA SER A 111 21.96 -15.41 4.45
C SER A 111 21.47 -15.84 5.84
N THR A 112 21.88 -15.11 6.87
CA THR A 112 21.37 -15.27 8.25
C THR A 112 19.87 -14.95 8.38
N GLN A 113 19.26 -14.35 7.35
CA GLN A 113 17.81 -14.09 7.29
C GLN A 113 17.01 -15.28 6.70
N ARG A 114 17.66 -16.38 6.32
CA ARG A 114 16.96 -17.57 5.82
C ARG A 114 15.94 -18.05 6.85
N GLY A 115 14.71 -18.30 6.40
CA GLY A 115 13.57 -18.65 7.25
C GLY A 115 12.82 -17.46 7.86
N ASN A 116 13.33 -16.23 7.70
CA ASN A 116 12.61 -15.03 8.11
C ASN A 116 11.71 -14.52 6.99
N PHE A 117 10.41 -14.80 7.11
CA PHE A 117 9.37 -14.37 6.16
C PHE A 117 8.52 -13.22 6.69
N ASN A 118 8.95 -12.49 7.72
CA ASN A 118 8.18 -11.39 8.29
C ASN A 118 8.29 -10.13 7.41
N PRO A 119 7.18 -9.67 6.77
CA PRO A 119 7.21 -8.47 5.93
C PRO A 119 7.42 -7.18 6.70
N GLY A 120 7.15 -7.17 8.01
CA GLY A 120 7.33 -6.01 8.88
C GLY A 120 8.74 -5.42 8.86
N TYR A 121 9.76 -6.22 8.57
CA TYR A 121 11.14 -5.75 8.44
C TYR A 121 11.40 -4.90 7.19
N PHE A 122 10.50 -4.95 6.21
CA PHE A 122 10.67 -4.31 4.90
C PHE A 122 9.71 -3.15 4.67
N MET A 123 8.71 -2.99 5.55
CA MET A 123 7.75 -1.88 5.53
C MET A 123 8.48 -0.54 5.58
N GLN A 124 8.70 0.07 4.42
CA GLN A 124 9.17 1.43 4.35
C GLN A 124 7.96 2.32 4.63
N GLY A 125 7.87 2.89 5.83
CA GLY A 125 6.77 3.79 6.18
C GLY A 125 6.64 4.89 5.14
N GLU A 126 5.63 4.80 4.27
CA GLU A 126 5.33 5.85 3.31
C GLU A 126 4.73 7.02 4.10
N ILE A 127 5.59 7.94 4.54
CA ILE A 127 5.16 9.30 4.84
C ILE A 127 4.69 9.89 3.52
N SER A 128 3.38 9.79 3.29
CA SER A 128 2.69 10.46 2.18
C SER A 128 3.24 11.88 2.02
N LYS A 129 3.82 12.16 0.85
CA LYS A 129 4.32 13.49 0.48
C LYS A 129 3.22 14.56 0.51
N GLY A 130 1.94 14.15 0.55
CA GLY A 130 0.79 15.04 0.67
C GLY A 130 0.79 15.88 1.94
N HIS A 131 1.28 15.33 3.07
CA HIS A 131 1.26 16.05 4.35
C HIS A 131 2.24 17.23 4.37
N THR A 132 3.36 17.14 3.65
CA THR A 132 4.35 18.23 3.57
C THR A 132 3.81 19.38 2.73
N LEU A 133 3.15 19.11 1.61
CA LEU A 133 2.61 20.13 0.71
C LEU A 133 1.44 20.90 1.38
N GLN A 134 0.60 20.20 2.14
CA GLN A 134 -0.49 20.80 2.90
C GLN A 134 0.00 21.83 3.93
N LYS A 135 1.10 21.56 4.64
CA LYS A 135 1.69 22.50 5.60
C LYS A 135 2.15 23.81 4.97
N TRP A 136 2.78 23.75 3.79
CA TRP A 136 3.25 24.94 3.08
C TRP A 136 2.11 25.82 2.58
N VAL A 137 1.04 25.20 2.07
CA VAL A 137 -0.16 25.91 1.62
C VAL A 137 -0.88 26.59 2.79
N THR A 138 -1.01 25.90 3.94
CA THR A 138 -1.61 26.50 5.15
C THR A 138 -0.79 27.66 5.70
N LEU A 139 0.55 27.55 5.73
CA LEU A 139 1.43 28.63 6.18
C LEU A 139 1.33 29.86 5.26
N TYR A 140 1.37 29.65 3.94
CA TYR A 140 1.24 30.75 2.98
C TYR A 140 -0.08 31.50 3.12
N TYR A 141 -1.18 30.78 3.33
CA TYR A 141 -2.51 31.37 3.53
C TYR A 141 -2.60 32.21 4.81
N LEU A 142 -2.00 31.74 5.92
CA LEU A 142 -1.90 32.50 7.17
C LEU A 142 -1.11 33.81 7.00
N PHE A 143 0.04 33.76 6.31
CA PHE A 143 0.83 34.96 6.03
C PHE A 143 0.09 35.95 5.14
N SER A 144 -0.65 35.46 4.14
CA SER A 144 -1.43 36.32 3.25
C SER A 144 -2.60 36.99 3.97
N LEU A 145 -3.29 36.29 4.88
CA LEU A 145 -4.36 36.87 5.70
C LEU A 145 -3.85 37.93 6.69
N ILE A 146 -2.70 37.68 7.32
CA ILE A 146 -2.04 38.65 8.21
C ILE A 146 -1.63 39.89 7.41
N GLY A 147 -1.03 39.71 6.22
CA GLY A 147 -0.67 40.80 5.32
C GLY A 147 -1.86 41.64 4.86
N CYS A 148 -3.00 41.02 4.57
CA CYS A 148 -4.24 41.72 4.26
C CYS A 148 -4.77 42.55 5.45
N CYS A 149 -4.57 42.11 6.70
CA CYS A 149 -4.97 42.88 7.88
C CYS A 149 -4.10 44.13 8.09
N PHE A 150 -2.81 44.08 7.71
CA PHE A 150 -1.90 45.24 7.81
C PHE A 150 -2.09 46.28 6.70
N PHE A 151 -2.63 45.90 5.53
CA PHE A 151 -2.88 46.81 4.42
C PHE A 151 -4.25 47.53 4.48
N ILE A 152 -5.12 47.14 5.42
CA ILE A 152 -6.47 47.70 5.59
C ILE A 152 -6.52 48.68 6.78
N LEU A 153 -5.44 48.83 7.56
CA LEU A 153 -5.34 49.79 8.66
C LEU A 153 -4.67 51.11 8.25
#